data_AF-A0A495YX00-F1
#
_entry.id   AF-A0A495YX00-F1
#
_cell.length_a   1.000
_cell.length_b   1.000
_cell.length_c   1.000
_cell.angle_alpha   90.00
_cell.angle_beta   90.00
_cell.angle_gamma   90.00
#
_symmetry.space_group_name_H-M   'P 1'
#
loop_
_entity.id
_entity.type
_entity.pdbx_description
1 polymer ?
#
loop_
_entity_poly.entity_id
_entity_poly.type
_entity_poly.pdbx_seq_one_letter_code
_entity_poly.pdbx_strand_id
1 'polypeptide(L)'
;MTVKELMEFLQKYPDDLRVVVNGYEDGYDDVSPNRIFTRKIELDAGKHDWEGQHGDPPYESEETTDDTKIVEALVFCRAPYY
;
A
#
# COMPACT_ATOMS: atom_id res chain seq x y z
N MET A 1 1.44 -15.81 -7.40
CA MET A 1 1.32 -15.59 -8.86
C MET A 1 2.70 -15.47 -9.46
N THR A 2 2.87 -15.83 -10.73
CA THR A 2 4.13 -15.66 -11.48
C THR A 2 4.34 -14.21 -11.91
N VAL A 3 5.53 -13.88 -12.39
CA VAL A 3 5.85 -12.55 -12.96
C VAL A 3 4.91 -12.21 -14.12
N LYS A 4 4.63 -13.18 -15.01
CA LYS A 4 3.75 -12.98 -16.16
C LYS A 4 2.32 -12.66 -15.70
N GLU A 5 1.79 -13.46 -14.78
CA GLU A 5 0.46 -13.25 -14.21
C GLU A 5 0.35 -11.89 -13.50
N LEU A 6 1.41 -11.49 -12.78
CA LEU A 6 1.46 -10.18 -12.13
C LEU A 6 1.43 -9.05 -13.17
N MET A 7 2.24 -9.12 -14.22
CA MET A 7 2.24 -8.10 -15.28
C MET A 7 0.87 -7.97 -15.96
N GLU A 8 0.26 -9.09 -16.33
CA GLU A 8 -1.09 -9.11 -16.92
C GLU A 8 -2.14 -8.55 -15.94
N PHE A 9 -2.02 -8.86 -14.65
CA PHE A 9 -2.90 -8.34 -13.62
C PHE A 9 -2.74 -6.82 -13.43
N LEU A 10 -1.52 -6.30 -13.49
CA LEU A 10 -1.24 -4.88 -13.26
C LEU A 10 -1.74 -3.98 -14.40
N GLN A 11 -1.85 -4.51 -15.63
CA GLN A 11 -2.35 -3.76 -16.79
C GLN A 11 -3.78 -3.20 -16.64
N LYS A 12 -4.55 -3.66 -15.64
CA LYS A 12 -5.91 -3.15 -15.37
C LYS A 12 -5.95 -1.87 -14.54
N TYR A 13 -4.81 -1.43 -14.01
CA TYR A 13 -4.71 -0.20 -13.20
C TYR A 13 -4.07 0.93 -14.00
N PRO A 14 -4.26 2.20 -13.59
CA PRO A 14 -3.54 3.34 -14.17
C PRO A 14 -2.02 3.16 -14.07
N ASP A 15 -1.29 3.64 -15.08
CA ASP A 15 0.16 3.54 -15.20
C ASP A 15 0.92 4.47 -14.25
N ASP A 16 0.26 5.53 -13.76
CA ASP A 16 0.76 6.46 -12.75
C ASP A 16 0.38 6.07 -11.31
N LEU A 17 -0.37 4.98 -11.12
CA LEU A 17 -0.79 4.54 -9.79
C LEU A 17 0.43 4.06 -8.98
N ARG A 18 0.63 4.67 -7.82
CA ARG A 18 1.71 4.31 -6.91
C ARG A 18 1.54 2.85 -6.43
N VAL A 19 2.64 2.09 -6.38
CA VAL A 19 2.64 0.70 -5.88
C VAL A 19 3.41 0.63 -4.57
N VAL A 20 2.80 0.02 -3.54
CA VAL A 20 3.41 -0.13 -2.20
C VAL A 20 3.15 -1.52 -1.63
N VAL A 21 3.95 -1.93 -0.67
CA VAL A 21 3.79 -3.20 0.06
C VAL A 21 3.40 -2.88 1.50
N ASN A 22 2.34 -3.53 1.96
CA ASN A 22 1.91 -3.54 3.35
C ASN A 22 2.18 -4.94 3.93
N GLY A 23 3.39 -5.09 4.45
CA GLY A 23 3.82 -6.28 5.14
C GLY A 23 4.97 -5.93 6.06
N TYR A 24 4.82 -6.30 7.33
CA TYR A 24 5.91 -6.33 8.29
C TYR A 24 6.02 -7.76 8.83
N GLU A 25 7.25 -8.17 9.13
CA GLU A 25 7.71 -9.47 9.66
C GLU A 25 7.99 -10.63 8.68
N ASP A 26 8.78 -11.59 9.18
CA ASP A 26 9.46 -12.71 8.51
C ASP A 26 8.54 -13.67 7.74
N GLY A 27 9.13 -14.47 6.85
CA GLY A 27 8.48 -15.47 6.00
C GLY A 27 8.23 -15.02 4.56
N TYR A 28 7.61 -15.89 3.77
CA TYR A 28 7.24 -15.64 2.38
C TYR A 28 5.76 -15.89 2.16
N ASP A 29 5.12 -15.04 1.38
CA ASP A 29 3.72 -15.15 1.02
C ASP A 29 3.56 -15.03 -0.49
N ASP A 30 2.67 -15.86 -1.06
CA ASP A 30 2.29 -15.72 -2.46
C ASP A 30 1.54 -14.41 -2.69
N VAL A 31 1.93 -13.71 -3.76
CA VAL A 31 1.14 -12.61 -4.29
C VAL A 31 -0.08 -13.19 -5.00
N SER A 32 -1.28 -12.71 -4.64
CA SER A 32 -2.55 -13.14 -5.21
C SER A 32 -3.52 -11.97 -5.34
N PRO A 33 -4.50 -12.02 -6.27
CA PRO A 33 -5.45 -10.91 -6.47
C PRO A 33 -6.21 -10.45 -5.22
N ASN A 34 -6.51 -11.36 -4.30
CA ASN A 34 -7.18 -11.09 -3.01
C ASN A 34 -6.26 -10.48 -1.95
N ARG A 35 -4.99 -10.23 -2.29
CA ARG A 35 -3.98 -9.56 -1.46
C ARG A 35 -3.54 -8.22 -2.05
N ILE A 36 -4.18 -7.75 -3.11
CA ILE A 36 -3.85 -6.49 -3.77
C ILE A 36 -5.08 -5.57 -3.74
N PHE A 37 -4.93 -4.39 -3.16
CA PHE A 37 -6.03 -3.45 -2.93
C PHE A 37 -5.65 -2.03 -3.33
N THR A 38 -6.61 -1.27 -3.85
CA THR A 38 -6.45 0.18 -3.97
C THR A 38 -6.81 0.83 -2.64
N ARG A 39 -5.91 1.66 -2.07
CA ARG A 39 -6.12 2.36 -0.80
C ARG A 39 -5.58 3.78 -0.85
N LYS A 40 -6.14 4.65 -0.03
CA LYS A 40 -5.52 5.93 0.30
C LYS A 40 -4.45 5.72 1.35
N ILE A 41 -3.29 6.33 1.17
CA ILE A 41 -2.16 6.30 2.10
C ILE A 41 -1.64 7.72 2.32
N GLU A 42 -1.01 7.96 3.47
CA GLU A 42 -0.24 9.17 3.73
C GLU A 42 1.23 8.96 3.34
N LEU A 43 1.74 9.83 2.48
CA LEU A 43 3.15 9.81 2.09
C LEU A 43 4.03 10.33 3.22
N ASP A 44 5.22 9.74 3.34
CA ASP A 44 6.28 10.15 4.26
C ASP A 44 5.85 10.28 5.74
N ALA A 45 4.87 9.48 6.17
CA ALA A 45 4.37 9.45 7.54
C ALA A 45 5.22 8.58 8.50
N GLY A 46 6.10 7.72 7.98
CA GLY A 46 6.97 6.87 8.80
C GLY A 46 7.98 7.69 9.60
N LYS A 47 8.03 7.48 10.92
CA LYS A 47 8.89 8.20 11.87
C LYS A 47 10.07 7.35 12.35
N HIS A 48 9.96 6.03 12.23
CA HIS A 48 10.94 5.08 12.74
C HIS A 48 11.39 4.09 11.65
N ASP A 49 12.55 3.47 11.85
CA ASP A 49 13.17 2.53 10.90
C ASP A 49 12.48 1.16 10.85
N TRP A 50 11.70 0.81 11.87
CA TRP A 50 10.79 -0.34 11.87
C TRP A 50 9.43 -0.04 11.23
N GLU A 51 9.15 1.22 10.88
CA GLU A 51 7.94 1.61 10.17
C GLU A 51 8.18 1.61 8.65
N GLY A 52 7.13 1.38 7.87
CA GLY A 52 7.17 1.69 6.45
C GLY A 52 7.29 3.20 6.23
N GLN A 53 7.79 3.62 5.05
CA GLN A 53 7.89 5.03 4.68
C GLN A 53 6.53 5.76 4.69
N HIS A 54 5.44 5.03 4.48
CA HIS A 54 4.08 5.56 4.33
C HIS A 54 3.18 5.01 5.42
N GLY A 55 2.17 5.79 5.80
CA GLY A 55 1.23 5.46 6.87
C GLY A 55 -0.21 5.36 6.37
N ASP A 56 -1.08 4.97 7.29
CA ASP A 56 -2.51 5.16 7.11
C ASP A 56 -2.83 6.66 7.12
N PRO A 57 -3.84 7.11 6.35
CA PRO A 57 -4.30 8.49 6.45
C PRO A 57 -4.78 8.79 7.88
N PRO A 58 -4.58 10.04 8.37
CA PRO A 58 -5.08 10.44 9.67
C PRO A 58 -6.60 10.28 9.75
N TYR A 59 -7.11 10.01 10.95
CA TYR A 59 -8.56 9.92 11.17
C TYR A 59 -9.23 11.29 10.90
N GLU A 60 -10.51 11.31 10.48
CA GLU A 60 -11.23 12.57 10.21
C GLU A 60 -11.23 13.56 11.40
N SER A 61 -11.00 13.07 12.63
CA SER A 61 -10.90 13.86 13.86
C SER A 61 -9.51 14.39 14.17
N GLU A 62 -8.48 14.02 13.42
CA GLU A 62 -7.10 14.44 13.62
C GLU A 62 -6.80 15.67 12.76
N GLU A 63 -6.04 16.62 13.32
CA GLU A 63 -5.63 17.82 12.60
C GLU A 63 -4.70 17.42 11.44
N THR A 64 -5.22 17.49 10.22
CA THR A 64 -4.41 17.40 9.01
C THR A 64 -3.56 18.65 8.91
N THR A 65 -2.24 18.49 8.93
CA THR A 65 -1.34 19.60 8.60
C THR A 65 -1.37 19.85 7.09
N ASP A 66 -1.11 21.08 6.65
CA ASP A 66 -1.09 21.47 5.23
C ASP A 66 -0.07 20.65 4.40
N ASP A 67 0.88 19.98 5.08
CA ASP A 67 1.91 19.12 4.49
C ASP A 67 1.48 17.65 4.32
N THR A 68 0.32 17.25 4.84
CA THR A 68 -0.19 15.86 4.74
C THR A 68 -0.55 15.51 3.30
N LYS A 69 0.24 14.63 2.68
CA LYS A 69 0.06 14.20 1.28
C LYS A 69 -0.65 12.85 1.20
N ILE A 70 -1.96 12.90 1.01
CA ILE A 70 -2.76 11.69 0.80
C ILE A 70 -2.84 11.36 -0.69
N VAL A 71 -2.48 10.12 -1.04
CA VAL A 71 -2.54 9.61 -2.42
C VAL A 71 -3.25 8.27 -2.49
N GLU A 72 -3.81 7.95 -3.65
CA GLU A 72 -4.29 6.60 -3.95
C GLU A 72 -3.10 5.72 -4.40
N ALA A 73 -3.04 4.49 -3.87
CA ALA A 73 -1.98 3.54 -4.16
C ALA A 73 -2.53 2.12 -4.28
N LEU A 74 -1.85 1.31 -5.08
CA LEU A 74 -2.00 -0.13 -5.16
C LEU A 74 -1.14 -0.80 -4.08
N VAL A 75 -1.80 -1.39 -3.09
CA VAL A 75 -1.19 -1.96 -1.89
C VAL A 75 -1.18 -3.48 -1.95
N PHE A 76 0.00 -4.07 -1.84
CA PHE A 76 0.22 -5.51 -1.73
C PHE A 76 0.23 -5.88 -0.25
N CYS A 77 -0.84 -6.49 0.25
CA CYS A 77 -1.02 -6.82 1.66
C CYS A 77 -0.61 -8.26 1.97
N ARG A 78 0.08 -8.47 3.09
CA ARG A 78 0.36 -9.82 3.62
C ARG A 78 -0.93 -10.54 4.06
N ALA A 79 -1.72 -9.88 4.91
CA ALA A 79 -2.97 -10.42 5.43
C ALA A 79 -4.17 -9.78 4.70
N PRO A 80 -5.20 -10.57 4.32
CA PRO A 80 -6.50 -9.98 4.01
C PRO A 80 -7.00 -9.30 5.30
N TYR A 81 -7.34 -8.01 5.21
CA TYR A 81 -8.06 -7.34 6.29
C TYR A 81 -9.44 -8.01 6.39
N TYR A 82 -9.77 -8.56 7.55
CA TYR A 82 -11.09 -9.09 7.88
C TYR A 82 -12.09 -7.95 8.13
#